data_AF-A0A918U3T3-F1
#
_entry.id   AF-A0A918U3T3-F1
#
_cell.length_a   1.000
_cell.length_b   1.000
_cell.length_c   1.000
_cell.angle_alpha   90.00
_cell.angle_beta   90.00
_cell.angle_gamma   90.00
#
_symmetry.space_group_name_H-M   'P 1'
#
loop_
_entity.id
_entity.type
_entity.pdbx_description
1 polymer ?
#
loop_
_entity_poly.entity_id
_entity_poly.type
_entity_poly.pdbx_seq_one_letter_code
_entity_poly.pdbx_strand_id
1 'polypeptide(L)'
;MSRSGGSGRGAVGRVARTAAAVVVIGVIGGCSSPHAPGRSDERERSYCTGLGAWQDARRAADGSAEAAGDAALAAAKVLDREGLDHDGSHVLRDTAAAVGGDAGAESRVVSYCDATGFETLVG
;
A
#
# COMPACT_ATOMS: atom_id res chain seq x y z
N MET A 1 -1.67 -39.60 34.81
CA MET A 1 -1.67 -41.06 34.63
C MET A 1 -3.01 -41.43 33.99
N SER A 2 -3.08 -41.48 32.66
CA SER A 2 -4.36 -41.68 31.94
C SER A 2 -4.30 -42.95 31.08
N ARG A 3 -5.43 -43.64 31.08
CA ARG A 3 -5.61 -45.07 30.78
C ARG A 3 -5.58 -45.41 29.29
N SER A 4 -5.26 -46.68 29.06
CA SER A 4 -5.43 -47.46 27.83
C SER A 4 -6.88 -47.54 27.32
N GLY A 5 -7.00 -47.76 26.01
CA GLY A 5 -8.18 -48.30 25.29
C GLY A 5 -8.41 -47.52 24.00
N GLY A 6 -8.52 -48.09 22.79
CA GLY A 6 -8.56 -49.47 22.34
C GLY A 6 -8.62 -49.44 20.80
N SER A 7 -8.02 -50.45 20.18
CA SER A 7 -7.91 -50.63 18.73
C SER A 7 -9.27 -51.02 18.12
N GLY A 8 -9.75 -50.25 17.14
CA GLY A 8 -10.86 -50.61 16.25
C GLY A 8 -10.39 -50.62 14.80
N ARG A 9 -10.12 -51.81 14.27
CA ARG A 9 -9.76 -52.05 12.86
C ARG A 9 -11.03 -51.99 12.00
N GLY A 10 -11.12 -50.98 11.13
CA GLY A 10 -12.09 -50.90 10.04
C GLY A 10 -11.41 -51.20 8.71
N ALA A 11 -11.98 -52.12 7.96
CA ALA A 11 -11.45 -52.77 6.78
C ALA A 11 -11.43 -51.87 5.52
N VAL A 12 -10.30 -51.93 4.82
CA VAL A 12 -10.08 -51.86 3.37
C VAL A 12 -11.23 -51.36 2.48
N GLY A 13 -11.13 -50.09 2.08
CA GLY A 13 -11.62 -49.61 0.78
C GLY A 13 -10.41 -49.28 -0.09
N ARG A 14 -10.12 -50.12 -1.10
CA ARG A 14 -9.18 -49.74 -2.18
C ARG A 14 -9.87 -48.71 -3.07
N VAL A 15 -9.43 -47.47 -3.03
CA VAL A 15 -9.74 -46.48 -4.08
C VAL A 15 -8.46 -45.75 -4.46
N ALA A 16 -8.10 -45.95 -5.73
CA ALA A 16 -7.24 -45.18 -6.62
C ALA A 16 -6.11 -44.32 -6.02
N ARG A 17 -4.89 -44.66 -6.44
CA ARG A 17 -3.74 -43.76 -6.47
C ARG A 17 -4.10 -42.48 -7.24
N THR A 18 -4.19 -41.36 -6.54
CA THR A 18 -3.88 -40.05 -7.10
C THR A 18 -2.77 -39.46 -6.27
N ALA A 19 -1.55 -39.59 -6.78
CA ALA A 19 -0.42 -38.81 -6.32
C ALA A 19 -0.71 -37.34 -6.64
N ALA A 20 -1.28 -36.61 -5.69
CA ALA A 20 -1.27 -35.17 -5.75
C ALA A 20 0.15 -34.72 -5.38
N ALA A 21 1.00 -34.58 -6.39
CA ALA A 21 2.22 -33.81 -6.27
C ALA A 21 1.82 -32.40 -5.83
N VAL A 22 2.00 -32.08 -4.55
CA VAL A 22 1.93 -30.71 -4.07
C VAL A 22 3.18 -30.03 -4.61
N VAL A 23 3.04 -29.43 -5.79
CA VAL A 23 4.02 -28.51 -6.34
C VAL A 23 4.12 -27.36 -5.34
N VAL A 24 5.29 -27.27 -4.70
CA VAL A 24 5.71 -26.10 -3.95
C VAL A 24 5.79 -24.95 -4.94
N ILE A 25 4.76 -24.10 -4.97
CA ILE A 25 4.88 -22.80 -5.60
C ILE A 25 5.57 -21.92 -4.55
N GLY A 26 6.88 -21.75 -4.72
CA GLY A 26 7.65 -20.76 -3.99
C GLY A 26 7.10 -19.38 -4.32
N VAL A 27 6.28 -18.83 -3.43
CA VAL A 27 5.93 -17.41 -3.48
C VAL A 27 7.15 -16.68 -2.94
N ILE A 28 8.02 -16.24 -3.85
CA ILE A 28 8.98 -15.18 -3.55
C ILE A 28 8.20 -13.86 -3.57
N GLY A 29 7.25 -13.74 -2.66
CA GLY A 29 6.63 -12.48 -2.27
C GLY A 29 7.17 -12.24 -0.88
N GLY A 30 8.07 -11.27 -0.75
CA GLY A 30 8.85 -11.02 0.45
C GLY A 30 8.00 -11.16 1.71
N CYS A 31 8.43 -12.01 2.64
CA CYS A 31 8.07 -11.84 4.03
C CYS A 31 8.63 -10.48 4.43
N SER A 32 7.81 -9.43 4.32
CA SER A 32 8.13 -8.11 4.84
C SER A 32 8.45 -8.28 6.32
N SER A 33 9.74 -8.25 6.64
CA SER A 33 10.18 -7.90 7.98
C SER A 33 9.36 -6.70 8.43
N PRO A 34 8.85 -6.64 9.67
CA PRO A 34 8.26 -5.41 10.18
C PRO A 34 9.35 -4.33 10.08
N HIS A 35 9.29 -3.52 9.04
CA HIS A 35 10.12 -2.35 8.86
C HIS A 35 9.67 -1.41 9.97
N ALA A 36 10.50 -1.26 11.01
CA ALA A 36 10.25 -0.23 11.99
C ALA A 36 10.33 1.10 11.24
N PRO A 37 9.23 1.88 11.15
CA PRO A 37 9.19 3.02 10.24
C PRO A 37 10.29 4.01 10.62
N GLY A 38 11.13 4.33 9.63
CA GLY A 38 12.06 5.46 9.73
C GLY A 38 11.31 6.78 9.67
N ARG A 39 12.00 7.88 9.97
CA ARG A 39 11.41 9.23 9.80
C ARG A 39 11.01 9.50 8.35
N SER A 40 11.71 8.92 7.37
CA SER A 40 11.37 9.02 5.95
C SER A 40 10.02 8.39 5.63
N ASP A 41 9.81 7.14 6.06
CA ASP A 41 8.53 6.44 5.83
C ASP A 41 7.35 7.16 6.49
N GLU A 42 7.54 7.75 7.67
CA GLU A 42 6.49 8.54 8.33
C GLU A 42 6.10 9.76 7.49
N ARG A 43 7.07 10.42 6.85
CA ARG A 43 6.84 11.58 5.98
C ARG A 43 6.12 11.20 4.71
N GLU A 44 6.59 10.14 4.05
CA GLU A 44 6.00 9.61 2.81
C GLU A 44 4.56 9.15 3.06
N ARG A 45 4.33 8.40 4.15
CA ARG A 45 2.99 7.99 4.59
C ARG A 45 2.08 9.18 4.89
N SER A 46 2.59 10.19 5.59
CA SER A 46 1.82 11.40 5.93
C SER A 46 1.39 12.14 4.66
N TYR A 47 2.30 12.28 3.69
CA TYR A 47 2.00 12.85 2.39
C TYR A 47 0.93 12.04 1.64
N CYS A 48 1.12 10.72 1.49
CA CYS A 48 0.17 9.87 0.75
C CYS A 48 -1.21 9.80 1.40
N THR A 49 -1.27 9.84 2.75
CA THR A 49 -2.54 9.96 3.48
C THR A 49 -3.23 11.30 3.20
N GLY A 50 -2.48 12.41 3.22
CA GLY A 50 -3.01 13.73 2.90
C GLY A 50 -3.50 13.85 1.46
N LEU A 51 -2.76 13.26 0.51
CA LEU A 51 -3.13 13.21 -0.89
C LEU A 51 -4.43 12.44 -1.11
N GLY A 52 -4.59 11.28 -0.47
CA GLY A 52 -5.85 10.51 -0.53
C GLY A 52 -7.05 11.28 0.04
N ALA A 53 -6.87 11.95 1.19
CA ALA A 53 -7.93 12.77 1.78
C ALA A 53 -8.37 13.93 0.86
N TRP A 54 -7.43 14.56 0.17
CA TRP A 54 -7.73 15.57 -0.85
C TRP A 54 -8.51 15.00 -2.03
N GLN A 55 -8.11 13.83 -2.55
CA GLN A 55 -8.81 13.17 -3.66
C GLN A 55 -10.25 12.81 -3.28
N ASP A 56 -10.48 12.31 -2.07
CA ASP A 56 -11.81 11.97 -1.57
C ASP A 56 -12.69 13.21 -1.39
N ALA A 57 -12.18 14.26 -0.76
CA ALA A 57 -12.90 15.52 -0.61
C ALA A 57 -13.28 16.11 -1.98
N ARG A 58 -12.35 16.10 -2.94
CA ARG A 58 -12.61 16.61 -4.30
C ARG A 58 -13.64 15.75 -5.06
N ARG A 59 -13.60 14.42 -4.94
CA ARG A 59 -14.63 13.52 -5.53
C ARG A 59 -16.01 13.75 -4.92
N ALA A 60 -16.06 14.01 -3.62
CA ALA A 60 -17.30 14.33 -2.91
C ALA A 60 -17.81 15.75 -3.18
N ALA A 61 -17.05 16.58 -3.92
CA ALA A 61 -17.29 18.01 -4.07
C ALA A 61 -17.44 18.73 -2.71
N ASP A 62 -16.63 18.30 -1.74
CA ASP A 62 -16.60 18.83 -0.38
C ASP A 62 -15.72 20.09 -0.33
N GLY A 63 -16.20 21.14 0.37
CA GLY A 63 -15.47 22.41 0.52
C GLY A 63 -14.20 22.33 1.38
N SER A 64 -13.88 21.16 1.94
CA SER A 64 -12.59 20.86 2.56
C SER A 64 -11.52 20.46 1.56
N ALA A 65 -11.85 20.24 0.28
CA ALA A 65 -10.91 19.87 -0.76
C ALA A 65 -9.75 20.87 -0.87
N GLU A 66 -10.01 22.18 -0.82
CA GLU A 66 -8.95 23.18 -0.85
C GLU A 66 -7.99 23.03 0.35
N ALA A 67 -8.52 22.91 1.57
CA ALA A 67 -7.71 22.76 2.78
C ALA A 67 -6.91 21.45 2.79
N ALA A 68 -7.50 20.36 2.31
CA ALA A 68 -6.82 19.07 2.17
C ALA A 68 -5.71 19.13 1.10
N GLY A 69 -5.94 19.85 0.00
CA GLY A 69 -4.94 20.10 -1.04
C GLY A 69 -3.75 20.92 -0.51
N ASP A 70 -4.01 21.95 0.29
CA ASP A 70 -2.97 22.74 0.96
C ASP A 70 -2.15 21.89 1.95
N ALA A 71 -2.79 20.97 2.67
CA ALA A 71 -2.12 20.04 3.57
C ALA A 71 -1.22 19.05 2.80
N ALA A 72 -1.71 18.49 1.69
CA ALA A 72 -0.92 17.64 0.81
C ALA A 72 0.30 18.39 0.23
N LEU A 73 0.10 19.65 -0.18
CA LEU A 73 1.18 20.54 -0.62
C LEU A 73 2.21 20.81 0.48
N ALA A 74 1.77 21.05 1.71
CA ALA A 74 2.68 21.25 2.84
C ALA A 74 3.52 19.99 3.10
N ALA A 75 2.92 18.80 3.05
CA ALA A 75 3.63 17.55 3.19
C ALA A 75 4.62 17.31 2.04
N ALA A 76 4.24 17.61 0.80
CA ALA A 76 5.13 17.51 -0.37
C ALA A 76 6.37 18.41 -0.25
N LYS A 77 6.23 19.62 0.31
CA LYS A 77 7.38 20.50 0.61
C LYS A 77 8.35 19.88 1.61
N VAL A 78 7.84 19.09 2.55
CA VAL A 78 8.70 18.39 3.51
C VAL A 78 9.47 17.27 2.80
N LEU A 79 8.83 16.51 1.92
CA LEU A 79 9.50 15.47 1.13
C LEU A 79 10.60 16.06 0.24
N ASP A 80 10.31 17.13 -0.50
CA ASP A 80 11.27 17.84 -1.36
C ASP A 80 12.49 18.35 -0.58
N ARG A 81 12.26 18.96 0.59
CA ARG A 81 13.35 19.43 1.46
C ARG A 81 14.19 18.30 2.05
N GLU A 82 13.58 17.14 2.32
CA GLU A 82 14.26 15.97 2.87
C GLU A 82 14.88 15.08 1.76
N GLY A 83 14.69 15.43 0.48
CA GLY A 83 15.19 14.68 -0.67
C GLY A 83 14.52 13.31 -0.82
N LEU A 84 13.25 13.21 -0.43
CA LEU A 84 12.46 11.98 -0.47
C LEU A 84 11.61 11.86 -1.76
N ASP A 85 11.76 12.80 -2.68
CA ASP A 85 11.26 12.71 -4.05
C ASP A 85 12.20 11.83 -4.90
N HIS A 86 12.06 10.52 -4.77
CA HIS A 86 12.95 9.56 -5.45
C HIS A 86 12.69 9.48 -6.96
N ASP A 87 13.65 8.94 -7.71
CA ASP A 87 13.51 8.58 -9.14
C ASP A 87 13.16 9.74 -10.10
N GLY A 88 13.54 10.97 -9.74
CA GLY A 88 13.25 12.16 -10.56
C GLY A 88 11.77 12.55 -10.55
N SER A 89 11.00 12.00 -9.61
CA SER A 89 9.66 12.48 -9.33
C SER A 89 9.75 13.92 -8.84
N HIS A 90 8.86 14.79 -9.31
CA HIS A 90 8.80 16.17 -8.84
C HIS A 90 7.58 16.30 -7.94
N VAL A 91 7.55 15.56 -6.82
CA VAL A 91 6.36 15.37 -5.98
C VAL A 91 5.73 16.70 -5.58
N LEU A 92 6.53 17.69 -5.18
CA LEU A 92 6.02 19.03 -4.85
C LEU A 92 5.36 19.72 -6.05
N ARG A 93 6.04 19.74 -7.20
CA ARG A 93 5.53 20.39 -8.43
C ARG A 93 4.26 19.70 -8.93
N ASP A 94 4.27 18.37 -8.94
CA ASP A 94 3.16 17.57 -9.43
C ASP A 94 1.97 17.63 -8.47
N THR A 95 2.19 17.73 -7.15
CA THR A 95 1.11 17.99 -6.18
C THR A 95 0.47 19.36 -6.43
N ALA A 96 1.27 20.41 -6.67
CA ALA A 96 0.74 21.73 -6.98
C ALA A 96 -0.08 21.76 -8.27
N ALA A 97 0.39 21.09 -9.31
CA ALA A 97 -0.35 20.95 -10.56
C ALA A 97 -1.63 20.13 -10.37
N ALA A 98 -1.59 19.04 -9.61
CA ALA A 98 -2.76 18.19 -9.31
C ALA A 98 -3.84 18.96 -8.55
N VAL A 99 -3.47 19.71 -7.50
CA VAL A 99 -4.39 20.59 -6.75
C VAL A 99 -4.94 21.69 -7.67
N GLY A 100 -4.15 22.17 -8.62
CA GLY A 100 -4.58 23.08 -9.69
C GLY A 100 -5.47 22.45 -10.78
N GLY A 101 -5.74 21.14 -10.71
CA GLY A 101 -6.64 20.43 -11.63
C GLY A 101 -5.95 19.64 -12.76
N ASP A 102 -4.62 19.50 -12.74
CA ASP A 102 -3.89 18.68 -13.72
C ASP A 102 -4.02 17.18 -13.38
N ALA A 103 -4.85 16.47 -14.14
CA ALA A 103 -5.08 15.04 -13.98
C ALA A 103 -3.83 14.18 -14.27
N GLY A 104 -2.94 14.64 -15.15
CA GLY A 104 -1.69 13.94 -15.44
C GLY A 104 -0.71 14.04 -14.27
N ALA A 105 -0.65 15.20 -13.62
CA ALA A 105 0.12 15.41 -12.40
C ALA A 105 -0.45 14.59 -11.24
N GLU A 106 -1.78 14.53 -11.12
CA GLU A 106 -2.44 13.67 -10.15
C GLU A 106 -2.04 12.19 -10.32
N SER A 107 -2.07 11.68 -11.55
CA SER A 107 -1.63 10.30 -11.82
C SER A 107 -0.19 10.05 -11.40
N ARG A 108 0.72 11.03 -11.54
CA ARG A 108 2.13 10.88 -11.15
C ARG A 108 2.31 10.83 -9.63
N VAL A 109 1.59 11.67 -8.89
CA VAL A 109 1.66 11.66 -7.41
C VAL A 109 1.02 10.41 -6.80
N VAL A 110 -0.02 9.86 -7.45
CA VAL A 110 -0.56 8.53 -7.11
C VAL A 110 0.50 7.46 -7.32
N SER A 111 1.15 7.44 -8.50
CA SER A 111 2.20 6.46 -8.79
C SER A 111 3.39 6.55 -7.83
N TYR A 112 3.74 7.74 -7.34
CA TYR A 112 4.74 7.90 -6.28
C TYR A 112 4.31 7.21 -4.98
N CYS A 113 3.06 7.37 -4.57
CA CYS A 113 2.51 6.73 -3.37
C CYS A 113 2.44 5.21 -3.51
N ASP A 114 2.08 4.70 -4.69
CA ASP A 114 2.11 3.26 -4.97
C ASP A 114 3.55 2.70 -4.93
N ALA A 115 4.52 3.43 -5.50
CA ALA A 115 5.93 3.04 -5.52
C ALA A 115 6.57 3.03 -4.13
N THR A 116 6.15 3.92 -3.24
CA THR A 116 6.59 3.96 -1.83
C THR A 116 5.85 2.96 -0.94
N GLY A 117 4.89 2.19 -1.50
CA GLY A 117 4.14 1.17 -0.77
C GLY A 117 3.03 1.73 0.11
N PHE A 118 2.68 3.00 -0.05
CA PHE A 118 1.57 3.66 0.61
C PHE A 118 0.49 3.94 -0.42
N GLU A 119 -0.21 2.90 -0.87
CA GLU A 119 -1.32 3.01 -1.83
C GLU A 119 -2.25 4.15 -1.40
N THR A 120 -2.35 5.15 -2.28
CA THR A 120 -3.41 6.15 -2.20
C THR A 120 -4.74 5.49 -2.51
N LEU A 121 -5.86 6.00 -1.99
CA LEU A 121 -7.19 5.49 -2.33
C LEU A 121 -7.56 5.86 -3.78
N VAL A 122 -7.01 5.07 -4.71
CA VAL A 122 -7.45 4.97 -6.09
C VAL A 122 -7.67 3.50 -6.43
N GLY A 123 -8.64 2.92 -5.71
CA GLY A 123 -9.53 1.89 -6.22
C GLY A 123 -10.94 2.45 -6.23
#